data_AF-A0A925MZV1-F1
#
_entry.id   AF-A0A925MZV1-F1
#
_cell.length_a   1.000
_cell.length_b   1.000
_cell.length_c   1.000
_cell.angle_alpha   90.00
_cell.angle_beta   90.00
_cell.angle_gamma   90.00
#
_symmetry.space_group_name_H-M   'P 1'
#
loop_
_entity.id
_entity.type
_entity.pdbx_description
1 polymer ?
#
loop_
_entity_poly.entity_id
_entity_poly.type
_entity_poly.pdbx_seq_one_letter_code
_entity_poly.pdbx_strand_id
1 'polypeptide(L)'
;GMQADMGWSRSIEPPSGWRGGEIAGVIVPDDDHILRLVASTPAPGLEPSAPLTPADIPNNHLAYAIQWFLFAGVAGVIYALALRRRNRSLPPPA
;
A
#
# COMPACT_ATOMS: atom_id res chain seq x y z
N GLY A 1 3.63 -18.41 12.91
CA GLY A 1 4.06 -18.36 14.33
C GLY A 1 4.27 -16.92 14.70
N MET A 2 4.13 -16.52 15.96
CA MET A 2 4.09 -15.10 16.36
C MET A 2 5.45 -14.37 16.20
N GLN A 3 5.41 -13.11 15.76
CA GLN A 3 6.56 -12.19 15.72
C GLN A 3 6.38 -11.05 16.73
N ALA A 4 7.48 -10.52 17.29
CA ALA A 4 7.48 -9.28 18.06
C ALA A 4 8.32 -8.21 17.33
N ASP A 5 7.75 -7.03 17.17
CA ASP A 5 8.46 -5.82 16.72
C ASP A 5 8.94 -5.05 17.95
N MET A 6 10.25 -4.85 18.04
CA MET A 6 10.93 -4.24 19.19
C MET A 6 11.42 -2.82 18.91
N GLY A 7 11.07 -2.24 17.76
CA GLY A 7 11.57 -0.95 17.32
C GLY A 7 12.57 -1.05 16.16
N TRP A 8 13.15 0.10 15.80
CA TRP A 8 14.04 0.24 14.65
C TRP A 8 15.26 1.09 14.98
N SER A 9 16.26 1.08 14.11
CA SER A 9 17.43 1.96 14.22
C SER A 9 17.90 2.36 12.83
N ARG A 10 18.54 3.53 12.74
CA ARG A 10 19.28 3.95 11.53
C ARG A 10 20.65 3.25 11.43
N SER A 11 21.15 2.71 12.54
CA SER A 11 22.40 1.94 12.55
C SER A 11 22.17 0.56 11.95
N ILE A 12 23.15 0.07 11.20
CA ILE A 12 23.19 -1.32 10.73
C ILE A 12 23.81 -2.26 11.78
N GLU A 13 24.44 -1.70 12.82
CA GLU A 13 24.97 -2.50 13.91
C GLU A 13 23.84 -3.21 14.65
N PRO A 14 24.00 -4.50 14.96
CA PRO A 14 22.96 -5.23 15.66
C PRO A 14 22.74 -4.61 17.05
N PRO A 15 21.48 -4.44 17.48
CA PRO A 15 21.19 -3.93 18.81
C PRO A 15 21.84 -4.83 19.86
N SER A 16 22.64 -4.22 20.74
CA SER A 16 23.40 -4.93 21.76
C SER A 16 22.77 -4.73 23.15
N GLY A 17 22.85 -5.75 24.00
CA GLY A 17 22.49 -5.63 25.42
C GLY A 17 21.07 -6.09 25.80
N TRP A 18 20.21 -6.45 24.85
CA TRP A 18 18.91 -7.05 25.17
C TRP A 18 19.00 -8.57 25.32
N ARG A 19 18.51 -9.11 26.44
CA ARG A 19 18.50 -10.56 26.75
C ARG A 19 17.11 -11.19 26.68
N GLY A 20 16.13 -10.45 26.15
CA GLY A 20 14.72 -10.81 26.25
C GLY A 20 14.08 -10.31 27.55
N GLY A 21 12.81 -10.65 27.75
CA GLY A 21 11.99 -10.21 28.88
C GLY A 21 10.52 -10.21 28.51
N GLU A 22 9.68 -9.72 29.43
CA GLU A 22 8.27 -9.47 29.13
C GLU A 22 8.14 -8.36 28.08
N ILE A 23 7.28 -8.59 27.08
CA ILE A 23 6.99 -7.63 26.00
C ILE A 23 5.51 -7.28 26.11
N ALA A 24 5.21 -6.04 26.47
CA ALA A 24 3.87 -5.49 26.43
C ALA A 24 3.72 -4.63 25.18
N GLY A 25 2.53 -4.65 24.58
CA GLY A 25 2.33 -3.98 23.30
C GLY A 25 0.95 -4.16 22.71
N VAL A 26 0.83 -3.78 21.43
CA VAL A 26 -0.40 -3.92 20.65
C VAL A 26 -0.26 -5.10 19.71
N ILE A 27 -1.26 -5.98 19.69
CA ILE A 27 -1.32 -7.10 18.75
C ILE A 27 -1.94 -6.62 17.45
N VAL A 28 -1.27 -6.88 16.33
CA VAL A 28 -1.76 -6.58 14.98
C VAL A 28 -1.75 -7.83 14.10
N PRO A 29 -2.63 -7.87 13.07
CA PRO A 29 -2.57 -8.88 12.03
C PRO A 29 -1.21 -8.85 11.31
N ASP A 30 -0.72 -10.01 10.92
CA ASP A 30 0.51 -10.14 10.12
C ASP A 30 0.29 -11.22 9.06
N ASP A 31 0.52 -10.89 7.79
CA ASP A 31 0.26 -11.81 6.66
C ASP A 31 1.23 -13.00 6.64
N ASP A 32 2.46 -12.82 7.16
CA ASP A 32 3.52 -13.84 7.15
C ASP A 32 3.53 -14.68 8.44
N HIS A 33 3.23 -14.04 9.58
CA HIS A 33 3.42 -14.57 10.93
C HIS A 33 2.09 -14.82 11.69
N ILE A 34 0.94 -14.60 11.05
CA ILE A 34 -0.42 -14.64 11.63
C ILE A 34 -0.67 -13.46 12.59
N LEU A 35 0.23 -13.22 13.54
CA LEU A 35 0.15 -12.15 14.52
C LEU A 35 1.53 -11.51 14.76
N ARG A 36 1.53 -10.19 14.90
CA ARG A 36 2.68 -9.40 15.33
C ARG A 36 2.34 -8.62 16.59
N LEU A 37 3.21 -8.68 17.60
CA LEU A 37 3.14 -7.84 18.79
C LEU A 37 4.09 -6.64 18.60
N VAL A 38 3.55 -5.43 18.53
CA VAL A 38 4.36 -4.20 18.46
C VAL A 38 4.59 -3.69 19.87
N ALA A 39 5.84 -3.68 20.32
CA ALA A 39 6.20 -3.31 21.68
C ALA A 39 5.86 -1.85 21.98
N SER A 40 5.26 -1.60 23.16
CA SER A 40 4.98 -0.24 23.64
C SER A 40 6.24 0.49 24.08
N THR A 41 7.26 -0.27 24.49
CA THR A 41 8.59 0.22 24.83
C THR A 41 9.61 -0.45 23.91
N PRO A 42 10.42 0.30 23.14
CA PRO A 42 11.41 -0.30 22.26
C PRO A 42 12.51 -1.01 23.07
N ALA A 43 13.18 -1.99 22.45
CA ALA A 43 14.35 -2.60 23.06
C ALA A 43 15.48 -1.56 23.24
N PRO A 44 16.40 -1.76 24.21
CA PRO A 44 17.51 -0.84 24.44
C PRO A 44 18.30 -0.52 23.16
N GLY A 45 18.50 0.78 22.91
CA GLY A 45 19.23 1.26 21.73
C GLY A 45 18.39 1.34 20.45
N LEU A 46 17.10 1.03 20.50
CA LEU A 46 16.16 1.19 19.39
C LEU A 46 15.22 2.38 19.60
N GLU A 47 14.78 2.94 18.48
CA GLU A 47 13.69 3.90 18.41
C GLU A 47 12.35 3.15 18.32
N PRO A 48 11.25 3.73 18.86
CA PRO A 48 9.93 3.12 18.75
C PRO A 48 9.47 3.04 17.30
N SER A 49 8.84 1.91 16.94
CA SER A 49 8.19 1.75 15.64
C SER A 49 7.07 2.78 15.46
N ALA A 50 6.86 3.19 14.21
CA ALA A 50 5.82 4.15 13.89
C ALA A 50 4.45 3.65 14.37
N PRO A 51 3.63 4.52 14.98
CA PRO A 51 2.31 4.13 15.43
C PRO A 51 1.46 3.68 14.25
N LEU A 52 0.71 2.60 14.43
CA LEU A 52 -0.24 2.11 13.42
C LEU A 52 -1.42 3.07 13.34
N THR A 53 -1.34 4.06 12.46
CA THR A 53 -2.43 5.02 12.25
C THR A 53 -2.92 4.97 10.80
N PRO A 54 -4.25 4.92 10.57
CA PRO A 54 -4.81 5.09 9.24
C PRO A 54 -4.43 6.43 8.58
N ALA A 55 -3.97 7.41 9.36
CA ALA A 55 -3.53 8.71 8.84
C ALA A 55 -2.32 8.61 7.89
N ASP A 56 -1.52 7.55 8.00
CA ASP A 56 -0.36 7.33 7.13
C ASP A 56 -0.73 6.68 5.80
N ILE A 57 -1.99 6.25 5.64
CA ILE A 57 -2.50 5.67 4.39
C ILE A 57 -2.95 6.82 3.46
N PRO A 58 -2.30 7.02 2.30
CA PRO A 58 -2.67 8.10 1.39
C PRO A 58 -4.11 7.92 0.87
N ASN A 59 -4.97 8.92 1.05
CA ASN A 59 -6.32 8.92 0.49
C ASN A 59 -6.30 9.36 -0.99
N ASN A 60 -5.84 8.48 -1.87
CA ASN A 60 -5.71 8.73 -3.31
C ASN A 60 -6.87 8.12 -4.14
N HIS A 61 -7.92 7.61 -3.50
CA HIS A 61 -9.03 6.93 -4.16
C HIS A 61 -9.74 7.79 -5.21
N LEU A 62 -9.92 9.09 -4.93
CA LEU A 62 -10.53 10.02 -5.88
C LEU A 62 -9.68 10.19 -7.14
N ALA A 63 -8.36 10.32 -6.98
CA ALA A 63 -7.43 10.46 -8.11
C ALA A 63 -7.48 9.21 -9.00
N TYR A 64 -7.50 8.02 -8.39
CA TYR A 64 -7.65 6.76 -9.10
C TYR A 64 -8.99 6.65 -9.84
N ALA A 65 -10.08 7.09 -9.22
CA ALA A 65 -11.39 7.15 -9.88
C ALA A 65 -11.35 8.06 -11.11
N ILE A 66 -10.83 9.28 -10.99
CA ILE A 66 -10.67 10.23 -12.10
C ILE A 66 -9.83 9.61 -13.23
N GLN A 67 -8.72 8.95 -12.88
CA GLN A 67 -7.85 8.28 -13.83
C GLN A 67 -8.61 7.24 -14.67
N TRP A 68 -9.47 6.42 -14.05
CA TRP A 68 -10.28 5.44 -14.80
C TRP A 68 -11.28 6.10 -15.74
N PHE A 69 -11.93 7.18 -15.33
CA PHE A 69 -12.85 7.90 -16.21
C PHE A 69 -12.13 8.57 -17.37
N LEU A 70 -10.91 9.08 -17.16
CA LEU A 70 -10.07 9.61 -18.24
C LEU A 70 -9.70 8.50 -19.24
N PHE A 71 -9.28 7.33 -18.77
CA PHE A 71 -8.99 6.19 -19.63
C PHE A 71 -10.22 5.74 -20.43
N ALA A 72 -11.38 5.61 -19.78
CA ALA A 72 -12.63 5.29 -20.44
C ALA A 72 -13.02 6.36 -21.49
N GLY A 73 -12.82 7.64 -21.16
CA GLY A 73 -13.07 8.76 -22.07
C GLY A 73 -12.18 8.70 -23.32
N VAL A 74 -10.88 8.50 -23.15
CA VAL A 74 -9.92 8.35 -24.27
C VAL A 74 -10.29 7.15 -25.14
N ALA A 75 -10.59 6.00 -24.53
CA ALA A 75 -11.03 4.80 -25.25
C ALA A 75 -12.33 5.06 -26.04
N GLY A 76 -13.29 5.76 -25.44
CA GLY A 76 -14.53 6.17 -26.09
C GLY A 76 -14.31 7.08 -27.31
N VAL A 77 -13.39 8.05 -27.21
CA VAL A 77 -13.02 8.92 -28.34
C VAL A 77 -12.39 8.12 -29.47
N ILE A 78 -11.42 7.26 -29.16
CA ILE A 78 -10.77 6.41 -30.15
C ILE A 78 -11.80 5.52 -30.85
N TYR A 79 -12.70 4.90 -30.09
CA TYR A 79 -13.76 4.05 -30.63
C TYR A 79 -14.71 4.83 -31.55
N ALA A 80 -15.14 6.03 -31.15
CA ALA A 80 -15.97 6.89 -31.99
C ALA A 80 -15.27 7.30 -33.29
N LEU A 81 -13.98 7.63 -33.24
CA LEU A 81 -13.17 7.93 -34.43
C LEU A 81 -13.03 6.71 -35.35
N ALA A 82 -12.81 5.53 -34.77
CA ALA A 82 -12.74 4.27 -35.52
C ALA A 82 -14.07 3.97 -36.25
N LEU A 83 -15.20 4.16 -35.58
CA LEU A 83 -16.52 3.95 -36.18
C LEU A 83 -16.81 4.97 -37.30
N ARG A 84 -16.48 6.25 -37.10
CA ARG A 84 -16.60 7.28 -38.14
C ARG A 84 -15.77 6.98 -39.38
N ARG A 85 -14.54 6.50 -39.19
CA ARG A 85 -13.68 6.05 -40.29
C ARG A 85 -14.30 4.88 -41.03
N ARG A 86 -14.74 3.82 -40.32
CA ARG A 86 -15.40 2.65 -40.89
C ARG A 86 -16.61 3.02 -41.77
N ASN A 87 -17.48 3.90 -41.27
CA ASN A 87 -18.71 4.26 -41.99
C ASN A 87 -18.47 5.05 -43.28
N ARG A 88 -17.35 5.79 -43.38
CA ARG A 88 -16.96 6.50 -44.61
C ARG A 88 -16.30 5.58 -45.65
N SER A 89 -15.80 4.43 -45.23
CA SER A 89 -15.11 3.46 -46.09
C SER A 89 -16.05 2.43 -46.72
N LEU A 90 -17.34 2.42 -46.37
CA LEU A 90 -18.33 1.53 -46.99
C LEU A 90 -18.76 2.10 -48.35
N PRO A 91 -18.61 1.35 -49.46
CA PRO A 91 -19.16 1.75 -50.76
C PRO A 91 -20.69 1.92 -50.69
N PRO A 92 -21.30 2.81 -51.49
CA PRO A 92 -22.75 2.90 -51.57
C PRO A 92 -23.36 1.55 -51.98
N PRO A 93 -24.56 1.20 -51.45
CA PRO A 93 -25.24 -0.04 -51.83
C PRO A 93 -25.54 -0.05 -53.33
N ALA A 94 -25.35 -1.22 -53.96
CA ALA A 94 -25.62 -1.49 -55.37
C ALA A 94 -27.13 -1.55 -55.68
#